data_AF-A0A3P8Y9B7-F1
#
_entry.id   AF-A0A3P8Y9B7-F1
#
_cell.length_a   1.000
_cell.length_b   1.000
_cell.length_c   1.000
_cell.angle_alpha   90.00
_cell.angle_beta   90.00
_cell.angle_gamma   90.00
#
_symmetry.space_group_name_H-M   'P 1'
#
loop_
_entity.id
_entity.type
_entity.pdbx_description
1 polymer ?
#
loop_
_entity_poly.entity_id
_entity_poly.type
_entity_poly.pdbx_seq_one_letter_code
_entity_poly.pdbx_strand_id
1 'polypeptide(L)'
;MMALSPDSPAFGSSLLTDPAHRGPDLCPEHGDKWTWFCVDDLEPVCSQCRQSVTHEGHRVYPLQEAVPDCKGELNSSLGKLLGKSRRFEKVAHAFKHASQHNQEQAQQTQRQIKEEIEKLQQFMRGEEEIRLARLREEEEERKRRIKKERNRMRGEMEALEKTIQEVELEIRKEDDISFLKNYKKTVKRMWQSHGQPEKVCGPLIDVASHLSNLRYTVWKDMQQIAPYTPVTLDPNTSCPSLDLSPGLNSVQLGKERNQSQPANPERFDPNPGVLGWEGFSAGIHSWTVEVGESSSWTVGVASQSVRRREEFEACPDEGLWALSLRDRKFRAMTVPRTALNLDWSQPLHRVKVVVDWEEGKVEFSDPVRDTPLFTFTHRFTEALYPYFESTCPKRGLTVLPQRVCLGMNQDPIPAADDGDRILCRGSSEGGQDTTTGSPNKTVSEKIPTTDQIQLREDRSLDKTLNPSSDQTMARLSSGKGKILKSTDRKQISNIRSSGSYHITKDRPLVQLRRTGSRDQVAPLAVTEPQ
;
A
#
# COMPACT_ATOMS: atom_id res chain seq x y z
N MET A 1 -49.61 10.97 -6.35
CA MET A 1 -50.33 9.70 -6.58
C MET A 1 -49.29 8.59 -6.70
N MET A 2 -49.18 7.72 -5.70
CA MET A 2 -49.09 6.25 -5.83
C MET A 2 -48.70 5.58 -4.50
N ALA A 3 -49.53 4.58 -4.15
CA ALA A 3 -49.30 3.37 -3.36
C ALA A 3 -48.68 3.48 -1.96
N LEU A 4 -49.55 3.58 -0.94
CA LEU A 4 -49.28 3.08 0.41
C LEU A 4 -49.38 1.54 0.40
N SER A 5 -48.38 0.86 0.96
CA SER A 5 -48.41 -0.60 1.17
C SER A 5 -49.54 -1.00 2.15
N PRO A 6 -50.21 -2.15 1.95
CA PRO A 6 -51.34 -2.57 2.74
C PRO A 6 -50.87 -3.52 3.85
N ASP A 7 -50.55 -3.00 5.03
CA ASP A 7 -50.46 -3.81 6.24
C ASP A 7 -50.81 -2.95 7.45
N SER A 8 -52.11 -2.88 7.74
CA SER A 8 -52.61 -2.49 9.05
C SER A 8 -53.76 -3.42 9.39
N PRO A 9 -53.77 -4.02 10.60
CA PRO A 9 -54.81 -4.96 10.99
C PRO A 9 -56.14 -4.22 11.09
N ALA A 10 -57.14 -4.74 10.38
CA ALA A 10 -58.52 -4.32 10.52
C ALA A 10 -58.94 -4.56 11.98
N PHE A 11 -59.11 -3.47 12.74
CA PHE A 11 -59.88 -3.53 13.97
C PHE A 11 -61.34 -3.76 13.59
N GLY A 12 -61.78 -5.02 13.75
CA GLY A 12 -63.16 -5.42 13.58
C GLY A 12 -64.05 -4.69 14.56
N SER A 13 -65.00 -3.91 14.05
CA SER A 13 -66.13 -3.42 14.82
C SER A 13 -67.13 -4.56 14.97
N SER A 14 -67.14 -5.20 16.13
CA SER A 14 -68.22 -6.09 16.56
C SER A 14 -69.30 -5.22 17.19
N LEU A 15 -70.38 -5.00 16.42
CA LEU A 15 -71.64 -4.45 16.92
C LEU A 15 -72.35 -5.54 17.72
N LEU A 16 -72.27 -5.45 19.05
CA LEU A 16 -73.22 -6.08 19.96
C LEU A 16 -74.01 -4.95 20.63
N THR A 17 -75.30 -4.88 20.27
CA THR A 17 -76.30 -4.00 20.84
C THR A 17 -76.72 -4.50 22.22
N ASP A 18 -76.53 -3.68 23.25
CA ASP A 18 -77.08 -3.85 24.59
C ASP A 18 -77.98 -2.63 24.93
N PRO A 19 -79.15 -2.80 25.58
CA PRO A 19 -80.22 -1.82 25.57
C PRO A 19 -80.16 -0.89 26.80
N ALA A 20 -79.36 0.18 26.70
CA ALA A 20 -79.52 1.41 27.50
C ALA A 20 -78.65 2.56 26.96
N HIS A 21 -78.58 2.76 25.63
CA HIS A 21 -77.86 3.90 25.08
C HIS A 21 -78.68 5.18 25.20
N ARG A 22 -78.51 5.91 26.32
CA ARG A 22 -78.50 7.38 26.26
C ARG A 22 -77.56 7.74 25.11
N GLY A 23 -78.03 8.53 24.13
CA GLY A 23 -77.26 8.82 22.91
C GLY A 23 -75.85 9.35 23.24
N PRO A 24 -74.87 9.22 22.33
CA PRO A 24 -73.46 9.62 22.58
C PRO A 24 -73.30 11.10 22.99
N ASP A 25 -74.33 11.91 22.80
CA ASP A 25 -74.37 13.33 23.13
C ASP A 25 -74.80 13.63 24.59
N LEU A 26 -75.07 12.61 25.41
CA LEU A 26 -75.55 12.76 26.77
C LEU A 26 -74.55 12.25 27.81
N CYS A 27 -74.47 12.95 28.94
CA CYS A 27 -73.70 12.56 30.11
C CYS A 27 -74.21 11.23 30.69
N PRO A 28 -73.34 10.22 30.88
CA PRO A 28 -73.72 8.92 31.44
C PRO A 28 -74.31 9.03 32.85
N GLU A 29 -73.79 9.96 33.67
CA GLU A 29 -74.14 10.15 35.07
C GLU A 29 -75.45 10.95 35.25
N HIS A 30 -75.60 12.04 34.49
CA HIS A 30 -76.69 13.00 34.70
C HIS A 30 -77.76 12.95 33.60
N GLY A 31 -77.52 12.28 32.48
CA GLY A 31 -78.44 12.22 31.33
C GLY A 31 -78.59 13.53 30.54
N ASP A 32 -77.86 14.58 30.93
CA ASP A 32 -77.87 15.90 30.30
C ASP A 32 -76.90 16.00 29.12
N LYS A 33 -77.16 16.94 28.19
CA LYS A 33 -76.28 17.19 27.04
C LYS A 33 -74.91 17.73 27.48
N TRP A 34 -73.86 17.26 26.80
CA TRP A 34 -72.52 17.84 26.90
C TRP A 34 -72.55 19.28 26.38
N THR A 35 -72.28 20.25 27.26
CA THR A 35 -72.37 21.69 26.94
C THR A 35 -71.07 22.44 27.24
N TRP A 36 -70.16 21.82 28.00
CA TRP A 36 -68.90 22.39 28.44
C TRP A 36 -67.75 21.40 28.20
N PHE A 37 -66.52 21.90 28.21
CA PHE A 37 -65.28 21.11 28.15
C PHE A 37 -64.38 21.51 29.31
N CYS A 38 -63.92 20.53 30.08
CA CYS A 38 -62.94 20.73 31.14
C CYS A 38 -61.52 20.62 30.55
N VAL A 39 -60.75 21.70 30.61
CA VAL A 39 -59.39 21.75 30.02
C VAL A 39 -58.39 20.98 30.86
N ASP A 40 -58.57 20.96 32.19
CA ASP A 40 -57.63 20.30 33.09
C ASP A 40 -57.79 18.77 33.03
N ASP A 41 -59.02 18.26 32.82
CA ASP A 41 -59.29 16.82 32.67
C ASP A 41 -59.36 16.35 31.20
N LEU A 42 -59.40 17.28 30.23
CA LEU A 42 -59.53 17.02 28.80
C LEU A 42 -60.80 16.25 28.38
N GLU A 43 -61.91 16.47 29.08
CA GLU A 43 -63.17 15.75 28.88
C GLU A 43 -64.38 16.69 28.72
N PRO A 44 -65.41 16.29 27.95
CA PRO A 44 -66.68 17.02 27.91
C PRO A 44 -67.42 16.87 29.25
N VAL A 45 -68.07 17.95 29.72
CA VAL A 45 -68.86 17.96 30.96
C VAL A 45 -70.26 18.54 30.72
N CYS A 46 -71.28 18.00 31.37
CA CYS A 46 -72.63 18.57 31.36
C CYS A 46 -72.75 19.69 32.42
N SER A 47 -73.88 20.41 32.41
CA SER A 47 -74.13 21.49 33.37
C SER A 47 -74.08 21.06 34.84
N GLN A 48 -74.46 19.81 35.13
CA GLN A 48 -74.43 19.26 36.48
C GLN A 48 -73.01 18.84 36.91
N CYS A 49 -72.26 18.16 36.04
CA CYS A 49 -70.83 17.84 36.27
C CYS A 49 -69.97 19.09 36.48
N ARG A 50 -70.30 20.22 35.82
CA ARG A 50 -69.58 21.47 36.07
C ARG A 50 -69.72 21.97 37.52
N GLN A 51 -70.86 21.70 38.16
CA GLN A 51 -71.18 22.14 39.52
C GLN A 51 -70.84 21.10 40.58
N SER A 52 -70.43 19.89 40.17
CA SER A 52 -70.01 18.86 41.10
C SER A 52 -68.62 19.16 41.66
N VAL A 53 -68.35 18.61 42.84
CA VAL A 53 -67.04 18.68 43.53
C VAL A 53 -65.90 18.13 42.66
N THR A 54 -66.21 17.26 41.69
CA THR A 54 -65.22 16.61 40.82
C THR A 54 -64.51 17.56 39.85
N HIS A 55 -65.14 18.68 39.48
CA HIS A 55 -64.53 19.72 38.63
C HIS A 55 -64.46 21.07 39.34
N GLU A 56 -64.50 21.06 40.69
CA GLU A 56 -64.42 22.28 41.49
C GLU A 56 -63.03 22.92 41.33
N GLY A 57 -63.01 24.17 40.84
CA GLY A 57 -61.78 24.90 40.56
C GLY A 57 -61.12 24.60 39.22
N HIS A 58 -61.67 23.70 38.40
CA HIS A 58 -61.16 23.43 37.05
C HIS A 58 -61.60 24.51 36.05
N ARG A 59 -60.79 24.71 35.01
CA ARG A 59 -61.08 25.62 33.90
C ARG A 59 -61.99 24.91 32.90
N VAL A 60 -63.20 25.44 32.78
CA VAL A 60 -64.24 24.93 31.88
C VAL A 60 -64.70 26.02 30.90
N TYR A 61 -64.85 25.65 29.62
CA TYR A 61 -65.31 26.55 28.55
C TYR A 61 -66.49 25.93 27.80
N PRO A 62 -67.35 26.75 27.14
CA PRO A 62 -68.42 26.23 26.31
C PRO A 62 -67.88 25.31 25.22
N LEU A 63 -68.60 24.22 24.94
CA LEU A 63 -68.18 23.23 23.95
C LEU A 63 -67.94 23.86 22.56
N GLN A 64 -68.72 24.87 22.19
CA GLN A 64 -68.59 25.58 20.92
C GLN A 64 -67.26 26.34 20.77
N GLU A 65 -66.66 26.79 21.87
CA GLU A 65 -65.38 27.51 21.90
C GLU A 65 -64.21 26.54 22.10
N ALA A 66 -64.38 25.50 22.91
CA ALA A 66 -63.33 24.51 23.16
C ALA A 66 -63.03 23.63 21.93
N VAL A 67 -64.04 23.28 21.12
CA VAL A 67 -63.85 22.44 19.93
C VAL A 67 -62.89 23.06 18.90
N PRO A 68 -63.04 24.32 18.45
CA PRO A 68 -62.08 24.92 17.52
C PRO A 68 -60.67 25.06 18.12
N ASP A 69 -60.55 25.35 19.42
CA ASP A 69 -59.26 25.46 20.10
C ASP A 69 -58.52 24.11 20.17
N CYS A 70 -59.20 23.05 20.66
CA CYS A 70 -58.65 21.70 20.70
C CYS A 70 -58.31 21.18 19.28
N LYS A 71 -59.15 21.46 18.28
CA LYS A 71 -58.84 21.15 16.87
C LYS A 71 -57.63 21.94 16.37
N GLY A 72 -57.48 23.20 16.76
CA GLY A 72 -56.33 24.04 16.43
C GLY A 72 -55.03 23.48 17.00
N GLU A 73 -55.03 23.09 18.28
CA GLU A 73 -53.89 22.46 18.95
C GLU A 73 -53.50 21.12 18.30
N LEU A 74 -54.49 20.26 18.04
CA LEU A 74 -54.26 18.98 17.36
C LEU A 74 -53.75 19.18 15.93
N ASN A 75 -54.27 20.16 15.19
CA ASN A 75 -53.78 20.49 13.85
C ASN A 75 -52.34 21.01 13.87
N SER A 76 -51.96 21.81 14.86
CA SER A 76 -50.58 22.26 15.07
C SER A 76 -49.65 21.08 15.35
N SER A 77 -50.06 20.18 16.25
CA SER A 77 -49.32 18.96 16.57
C SER A 77 -49.21 18.00 15.38
N LEU A 78 -50.29 17.81 14.62
CA LEU A 78 -50.31 17.04 13.37
C LEU A 78 -49.33 17.63 12.36
N GLY A 79 -49.28 18.95 12.21
CA GLY A 79 -48.30 19.65 11.37
C GLY A 79 -46.85 19.31 11.75
N LYS A 80 -46.53 19.33 13.06
CA LYS A 80 -45.20 18.93 13.58
C LYS A 80 -44.90 17.46 13.29
N LEU A 81 -45.87 16.56 13.46
CA LEU A 81 -45.71 15.12 13.18
C LEU A 81 -45.50 14.83 11.69
N LEU A 82 -46.29 15.46 10.80
CA LEU A 82 -46.10 15.36 9.35
C LEU A 82 -44.72 15.91 8.93
N GLY A 83 -44.28 17.01 9.54
CA GLY A 83 -42.92 17.54 9.36
C GLY A 83 -41.83 16.57 9.84
N LYS A 84 -42.06 15.85 10.94
CA LYS A 84 -41.16 14.80 11.44
C LYS A 84 -41.12 13.59 10.48
N SER A 85 -42.28 13.15 9.98
CA SER A 85 -42.37 12.07 8.97
C SER A 85 -41.57 12.39 7.72
N ARG A 86 -41.75 13.61 7.16
CA ARG A 86 -40.98 14.07 6.00
C ARG A 86 -39.47 14.10 6.25
N ARG A 87 -39.02 14.42 7.47
CA ARG A 87 -37.59 14.36 7.83
C ARG A 87 -37.08 12.92 7.85
N PHE A 88 -37.85 11.98 8.41
CA PHE A 88 -37.49 10.55 8.38
C PHE A 88 -37.42 10.01 6.95
N GLU A 89 -38.36 10.37 6.08
CA GLU A 89 -38.34 9.97 4.66
C GLU A 89 -37.09 10.47 3.93
N LYS A 90 -36.68 11.73 4.14
CA LYS A 90 -35.45 12.29 3.57
C LYS A 90 -34.21 11.51 4.01
N VAL A 91 -34.13 11.19 5.30
CA VAL A 91 -33.01 10.40 5.86
C VAL A 91 -33.01 8.98 5.30
N ALA A 92 -34.19 8.33 5.19
CA ALA A 92 -34.31 7.00 4.61
C ALA A 92 -33.86 6.97 3.14
N HIS A 93 -34.23 7.98 2.34
CA HIS A 93 -33.77 8.11 0.97
C HIS A 93 -32.24 8.29 0.89
N ALA A 94 -31.66 9.13 1.77
CA ALA A 94 -30.21 9.31 1.84
C ALA A 94 -29.47 8.01 2.17
N PHE A 95 -29.99 7.20 3.11
CA PHE A 95 -29.44 5.87 3.40
C PHE A 95 -29.53 4.91 2.22
N LYS A 96 -30.65 4.90 1.49
CA LYS A 96 -30.80 4.08 0.29
C LYS A 96 -29.76 4.46 -0.77
N HIS A 97 -29.57 5.74 -1.02
CA HIS A 97 -28.57 6.24 -1.95
C HIS A 97 -27.14 5.89 -1.51
N ALA A 98 -26.81 6.09 -0.22
CA ALA A 98 -25.51 5.70 0.34
C ALA A 98 -25.25 4.19 0.22
N SER A 99 -26.27 3.36 0.44
CA SER A 99 -26.15 1.90 0.27
C SER A 99 -25.84 1.51 -1.18
N GLN A 100 -26.50 2.14 -2.15
CA GLN A 100 -26.25 1.89 -3.57
C GLN A 100 -24.83 2.33 -3.95
N HIS A 101 -24.44 3.54 -3.54
CA HIS A 101 -23.09 4.05 -3.76
C HIS A 101 -22.01 3.12 -3.18
N ASN A 102 -22.20 2.66 -1.93
CA ASN A 102 -21.27 1.72 -1.28
C ASN A 102 -21.15 0.41 -2.07
N GLN A 103 -22.24 -0.10 -2.63
CA GLN A 103 -22.22 -1.30 -3.46
C GLN A 103 -21.43 -1.09 -4.76
N GLU A 104 -21.66 0.02 -5.46
CA GLU A 104 -20.94 0.39 -6.67
C GLU A 104 -19.45 0.62 -6.40
N GLN A 105 -19.13 1.35 -5.32
CA GLN A 105 -17.77 1.62 -4.88
C GLN A 105 -17.03 0.34 -4.48
N ALA A 106 -17.69 -0.59 -3.76
CA ALA A 106 -17.10 -1.88 -3.40
C ALA A 106 -16.77 -2.72 -4.64
N GLN A 107 -17.67 -2.76 -5.64
CA GLN A 107 -17.41 -3.47 -6.89
C GLN A 107 -16.26 -2.83 -7.68
N GLN A 108 -16.21 -1.50 -7.75
CA GLN A 108 -15.12 -0.79 -8.42
C GLN A 108 -13.78 -1.03 -7.72
N THR A 109 -13.75 -0.93 -6.40
CA THR A 109 -12.56 -1.19 -5.59
C THR A 109 -12.09 -2.65 -5.77
N GLN A 110 -13.02 -3.60 -5.81
CA GLN A 110 -12.70 -5.01 -6.08
C GLN A 110 -12.06 -5.20 -7.46
N ARG A 111 -12.53 -4.50 -8.50
CA ARG A 111 -11.92 -4.54 -9.83
C ARG A 111 -10.49 -3.99 -9.80
N GLN A 112 -10.30 -2.82 -9.21
CA GLN A 112 -8.99 -2.18 -9.09
C GLN A 112 -7.98 -3.05 -8.32
N ILE A 113 -8.39 -3.66 -7.21
CA ILE A 113 -7.54 -4.61 -6.46
C ILE A 113 -7.08 -5.77 -7.35
N LYS A 114 -8.00 -6.35 -8.14
CA LYS A 114 -7.67 -7.46 -9.05
C LYS A 114 -6.70 -7.02 -10.14
N GLU A 115 -6.94 -5.86 -10.75
CA GLU A 115 -6.09 -5.29 -11.80
C GLU A 115 -4.66 -5.04 -11.30
N GLU A 116 -4.48 -4.44 -10.12
CA GLU A 116 -3.15 -4.20 -9.54
C GLU A 116 -2.42 -5.50 -9.20
N ILE A 117 -3.12 -6.50 -8.63
CA ILE A 117 -2.52 -7.82 -8.35
C ILE A 117 -2.16 -8.55 -9.65
N GLU A 118 -2.98 -8.45 -10.68
CA GLU A 118 -2.72 -9.09 -11.98
C GLU A 118 -1.45 -8.53 -12.64
N LYS A 119 -1.19 -7.23 -12.54
CA LYS A 119 0.07 -6.62 -13.00
C LYS A 119 1.29 -7.26 -12.33
N LEU A 120 1.24 -7.46 -11.00
CA LEU A 120 2.30 -8.13 -10.25
C LEU A 120 2.47 -9.60 -10.69
N GLN A 121 1.37 -10.32 -10.89
CA GLN A 121 1.43 -11.69 -11.36
C GLN A 121 2.01 -11.82 -12.78
N GLN A 122 1.66 -10.90 -13.69
CA GLN A 122 2.22 -10.85 -15.04
C GLN A 122 3.74 -10.62 -15.00
N PHE A 123 4.20 -9.70 -14.15
CA PHE A 123 5.63 -9.46 -13.92
C PHE A 123 6.34 -10.72 -13.41
N MET A 124 5.79 -11.39 -12.40
CA MET A 124 6.40 -12.61 -11.84
C MET A 124 6.53 -13.72 -12.89
N ARG A 125 5.51 -13.90 -13.75
CA ARG A 125 5.57 -14.87 -14.87
C ARG A 125 6.64 -14.49 -15.89
N GLY A 126 6.75 -13.21 -16.24
CA GLY A 126 7.79 -12.72 -17.16
C GLY A 126 9.20 -12.92 -16.61
N GLU A 127 9.41 -12.61 -15.33
CA GLU A 127 10.71 -12.79 -14.66
C GLU A 127 11.14 -14.25 -14.57
N GLU A 128 10.18 -15.17 -14.38
CA GLU A 128 10.40 -16.61 -14.43
C GLU A 128 10.78 -17.06 -15.86
N GLU A 129 10.01 -16.63 -16.87
CA GLU A 129 10.25 -16.98 -18.26
C GLU A 129 11.63 -16.54 -18.74
N ILE A 130 12.03 -15.29 -18.46
CA ILE A 130 13.33 -14.72 -18.83
C ILE A 130 14.48 -15.54 -18.21
N ARG A 131 14.37 -15.90 -16.93
CA ARG A 131 15.43 -16.67 -16.24
C ARG A 131 15.51 -18.10 -16.73
N LEU A 132 14.37 -18.76 -16.91
CA LEU A 132 14.34 -20.11 -17.47
C LEU A 132 14.87 -20.14 -18.91
N ALA A 133 14.62 -19.09 -19.70
CA ALA A 133 15.20 -18.96 -21.04
C ALA A 133 16.73 -18.84 -21.00
N ARG A 134 17.28 -18.01 -20.10
CA ARG A 134 18.73 -17.89 -19.89
C ARG A 134 19.38 -19.21 -19.49
N LEU A 135 18.73 -19.98 -18.60
CA LEU A 135 19.21 -21.30 -18.19
C LEU A 135 19.23 -22.29 -19.37
N ARG A 136 18.16 -22.31 -20.20
CA ARG A 136 18.10 -23.17 -21.40
C ARG A 136 19.17 -22.82 -22.42
N GLU A 137 19.46 -21.53 -22.62
CA GLU A 137 20.54 -21.08 -23.51
C GLU A 137 21.90 -21.56 -23.02
N GLU A 138 22.18 -21.43 -21.72
CA GLU A 138 23.42 -21.95 -21.13
C GLU A 138 23.52 -23.47 -21.28
N GLU A 139 22.43 -24.21 -20.99
CA GLU A 139 22.38 -25.67 -21.14
C GLU A 139 22.76 -26.11 -22.55
N GLU A 140 22.15 -25.52 -23.58
CA GLU A 140 22.43 -25.86 -24.96
C GLU A 140 23.87 -25.49 -25.36
N GLU A 141 24.40 -24.37 -24.89
CA GLU A 141 25.80 -24.01 -25.13
C GLU A 141 26.78 -24.97 -24.44
N ARG A 142 26.53 -25.38 -23.18
CA ARG A 142 27.36 -26.38 -22.48
C ARG A 142 27.29 -27.74 -23.19
N LYS A 143 26.09 -28.17 -23.58
CA LYS A 143 25.86 -29.41 -24.33
C LYS A 143 26.62 -29.41 -25.65
N ARG A 144 26.61 -28.29 -26.39
CA ARG A 144 27.37 -28.12 -27.64
C ARG A 144 28.88 -28.19 -27.40
N ARG A 145 29.41 -27.53 -26.36
CA ARG A 145 30.84 -27.60 -25.99
C ARG A 145 31.27 -29.02 -25.62
N ILE A 146 30.51 -29.68 -24.75
CA ILE A 146 30.79 -31.07 -24.33
C ILE A 146 30.76 -32.00 -25.55
N LYS A 147 29.79 -31.86 -26.46
CA LYS A 147 29.71 -32.66 -27.68
C LYS A 147 30.92 -32.44 -28.59
N LYS A 148 31.32 -31.19 -28.81
CA LYS A 148 32.50 -30.84 -29.62
C LYS A 148 33.77 -31.46 -29.03
N GLU A 149 33.95 -31.34 -27.73
CA GLU A 149 35.13 -31.83 -27.03
C GLU A 149 35.20 -33.36 -27.02
N ARG A 150 34.07 -34.04 -26.75
CA ARG A 150 33.96 -35.49 -26.87
C ARG A 150 34.31 -35.99 -28.27
N ASN A 151 33.87 -35.29 -29.31
CA ASN A 151 34.16 -35.67 -30.69
C ASN A 151 35.64 -35.48 -31.05
N ARG A 152 36.27 -34.40 -30.55
CA ARG A 152 37.71 -34.17 -30.69
C ARG A 152 38.51 -35.31 -30.05
N MET A 153 38.23 -35.60 -28.77
CA MET A 153 38.90 -36.67 -28.03
C MET A 153 38.72 -38.03 -28.71
N ARG A 154 37.52 -38.33 -29.21
CA ARG A 154 37.28 -39.59 -29.95
C ARG A 154 38.13 -39.67 -31.23
N GLY A 155 38.24 -38.58 -31.99
CA GLY A 155 39.10 -38.55 -33.18
C GLY A 155 40.58 -38.72 -32.85
N GLU A 156 41.05 -38.12 -31.75
CA GLU A 156 42.42 -38.31 -31.25
C GLU A 156 42.67 -39.77 -30.81
N MET A 157 41.70 -40.40 -30.14
CA MET A 157 41.75 -41.82 -29.77
C MET A 157 41.82 -42.73 -31.00
N GLU A 158 40.95 -42.53 -32.00
CA GLU A 158 40.93 -43.32 -33.24
C GLU A 158 42.26 -43.19 -34.02
N ALA A 159 42.84 -41.99 -34.08
CA ALA A 159 44.13 -41.75 -34.73
C ALA A 159 45.29 -42.44 -33.98
N LEU A 160 45.27 -42.41 -32.65
CA LEU A 160 46.27 -43.09 -31.82
C LEU A 160 46.14 -44.62 -31.95
N GLU A 161 44.92 -45.16 -31.90
CA GLU A 161 44.64 -46.58 -32.04
C GLU A 161 45.09 -47.12 -33.41
N LYS A 162 44.85 -46.36 -34.48
CA LYS A 162 45.36 -46.70 -35.82
C LYS A 162 46.90 -46.74 -35.84
N THR A 163 47.56 -45.79 -35.19
CA THR A 163 49.02 -45.75 -35.12
C THR A 163 49.56 -46.96 -34.35
N ILE A 164 48.92 -47.35 -33.25
CA ILE A 164 49.24 -48.56 -32.48
C ILE A 164 49.12 -49.80 -33.37
N GLN A 165 47.98 -49.98 -34.06
CA GLN A 165 47.75 -51.12 -34.95
C GLN A 165 48.79 -51.21 -36.07
N GLU A 166 49.13 -50.08 -36.70
CA GLU A 166 50.15 -50.03 -37.76
C GLU A 166 51.55 -50.40 -37.24
N VAL A 167 51.91 -49.98 -36.03
CA VAL A 167 53.18 -50.34 -35.38
C VAL A 167 53.20 -51.82 -35.03
N GLU A 168 52.13 -52.34 -34.43
CA GLU A 168 52.01 -53.76 -34.08
C GLU A 168 52.08 -54.68 -35.31
N LEU A 169 51.47 -54.28 -36.42
CA LEU A 169 51.51 -55.05 -37.68
C LEU A 169 52.92 -55.07 -38.28
N GLU A 170 53.67 -53.97 -38.17
CA GLU A 170 55.06 -53.94 -38.62
C GLU A 170 55.97 -54.82 -37.75
N ILE A 171 55.75 -54.85 -36.42
CA ILE A 171 56.49 -55.73 -35.49
C ILE A 171 56.22 -57.21 -35.78
N ARG A 172 55.01 -57.58 -36.21
CA ARG A 172 54.64 -58.97 -36.52
C ARG A 172 55.18 -59.51 -37.85
N LYS A 173 55.89 -58.71 -38.66
CA LYS A 173 56.41 -59.18 -39.95
C LYS A 173 57.51 -60.23 -39.77
N GLU A 174 57.43 -61.30 -40.53
CA GLU A 174 58.41 -62.40 -40.52
C GLU A 174 59.67 -62.11 -41.36
N ASP A 175 59.59 -61.18 -42.34
CA ASP A 175 60.74 -60.80 -43.18
C ASP A 175 61.52 -59.61 -42.58
N ASP A 176 62.69 -59.92 -42.01
CA ASP A 176 63.59 -58.97 -41.35
C ASP A 176 64.03 -57.82 -42.27
N ILE A 177 64.21 -58.07 -43.57
CA ILE A 177 64.69 -57.06 -44.51
C ILE A 177 63.58 -56.03 -44.79
N SER A 178 62.33 -56.49 -45.00
CA SER A 178 61.17 -55.60 -45.17
C SER A 178 60.87 -54.77 -43.91
N PHE A 179 60.99 -55.38 -42.72
CA PHE A 179 60.88 -54.68 -41.44
C PHE A 179 61.92 -53.54 -41.33
N LEU A 180 63.21 -53.84 -41.55
CA LEU A 180 64.29 -52.84 -41.44
C LEU A 180 64.16 -51.72 -42.47
N LYS A 181 63.67 -52.01 -43.69
CA LYS A 181 63.38 -50.98 -44.71
C LYS A 181 62.31 -49.99 -44.25
N ASN A 182 61.31 -50.45 -43.51
CA ASN A 182 60.20 -49.60 -43.02
C ASN A 182 60.41 -49.06 -41.61
N TYR A 183 61.40 -49.56 -40.85
CA TYR A 183 61.67 -49.19 -39.47
C TYR A 183 61.75 -47.67 -39.28
N LYS A 184 62.52 -46.98 -40.14
CA LYS A 184 62.65 -45.51 -40.11
C LYS A 184 61.29 -44.80 -40.24
N LYS A 185 60.37 -45.32 -41.05
CA LYS A 185 59.03 -44.77 -41.28
C LYS A 185 58.10 -45.04 -40.08
N THR A 186 58.22 -46.20 -39.46
CA THR A 186 57.45 -46.60 -38.26
C THR A 186 57.88 -45.80 -37.04
N VAL A 187 59.20 -45.65 -36.82
CA VAL A 187 59.73 -44.73 -35.79
C VAL A 187 59.23 -43.32 -36.06
N LYS A 188 59.36 -42.79 -37.29
CA LYS A 188 58.87 -41.44 -37.58
C LYS A 188 57.38 -41.24 -37.26
N ARG A 189 56.52 -42.25 -37.45
CA ARG A 189 55.10 -42.22 -37.07
C ARG A 189 54.90 -42.23 -35.55
N MET A 190 55.62 -43.09 -34.85
CA MET A 190 55.52 -43.22 -33.39
C MET A 190 55.97 -41.94 -32.65
N TRP A 191 56.88 -41.17 -33.25
CA TRP A 191 57.34 -39.87 -32.74
C TRP A 191 56.53 -38.69 -33.29
N GLN A 192 55.44 -38.93 -34.03
CA GLN A 192 54.49 -37.86 -34.34
C GLN A 192 53.83 -37.40 -33.05
N SER A 193 53.69 -36.08 -32.89
CA SER A 193 53.05 -35.50 -31.72
C SER A 193 51.58 -35.90 -31.70
N HIS A 194 51.22 -36.83 -30.81
CA HIS A 194 49.83 -37.06 -30.46
C HIS A 194 49.42 -36.02 -29.41
N GLY A 195 48.23 -35.44 -29.56
CA GLY A 195 47.69 -34.52 -28.56
C GLY A 195 47.58 -35.21 -27.20
N GLN A 196 47.93 -34.50 -26.12
CA GLN A 196 47.66 -34.98 -24.76
C GLN A 196 46.20 -34.68 -24.41
N PRO A 197 45.50 -35.58 -23.67
CA PRO A 197 44.16 -35.30 -23.21
C PRO A 197 44.16 -34.07 -22.29
N GLU A 198 43.59 -32.97 -22.75
CA GLU A 198 43.41 -31.78 -21.90
C GLU A 198 42.26 -31.95 -20.92
N LYS A 199 42.39 -31.35 -19.73
CA LYS A 199 41.29 -31.26 -18.77
C LYS A 199 40.16 -30.40 -19.36
N VAL A 200 38.96 -30.95 -19.38
CA VAL A 200 37.75 -30.22 -19.76
C VAL A 200 37.49 -29.11 -18.73
N CYS A 201 37.57 -27.84 -19.14
CA CYS A 201 37.21 -26.70 -18.31
C CYS A 201 35.77 -26.26 -18.55
N GLY A 202 35.00 -26.04 -17.48
CA GLY A 202 33.64 -25.48 -17.53
C GLY A 202 32.53 -26.35 -18.16
N PRO A 203 32.40 -27.65 -17.85
CA PRO A 203 31.29 -28.45 -18.39
C PRO A 203 29.95 -28.21 -17.67
N LEU A 204 29.99 -27.74 -16.41
CA LEU A 204 28.81 -27.66 -15.54
C LEU A 204 28.12 -26.31 -15.62
N ILE A 205 26.79 -26.31 -15.48
CA ILE A 205 25.97 -25.10 -15.35
C ILE A 205 26.44 -24.26 -14.17
N ASP A 206 26.52 -22.94 -14.34
CA ASP A 206 26.80 -22.01 -13.26
C ASP A 206 25.53 -21.73 -12.43
N VAL A 207 25.20 -22.68 -11.55
CA VAL A 207 24.01 -22.60 -10.68
C VAL A 207 24.02 -21.34 -9.81
N ALA A 208 25.20 -20.90 -9.35
CA ALA A 208 25.33 -19.71 -8.53
C ALA A 208 24.90 -18.45 -9.30
N SER A 209 25.26 -18.35 -10.59
CA SER A 209 24.85 -17.21 -11.43
C SER A 209 23.33 -17.07 -11.60
N HIS A 210 22.58 -18.19 -11.54
CA HIS A 210 21.11 -18.18 -11.69
C HIS A 210 20.36 -17.97 -10.38
N LEU A 211 20.90 -18.48 -9.26
CA LEU A 211 20.21 -18.51 -7.98
C LEU A 211 20.69 -17.47 -6.98
N SER A 212 21.87 -16.88 -7.18
CA SER A 212 22.44 -15.88 -6.27
C SER A 212 21.49 -14.70 -6.09
N ASN A 213 21.03 -14.50 -4.85
CA ASN A 213 20.09 -13.45 -4.48
C ASN A 213 18.85 -13.35 -5.38
N LEU A 214 18.38 -14.49 -5.93
CA LEU A 214 17.28 -14.52 -6.89
C LEU A 214 16.03 -13.78 -6.38
N ARG A 215 15.57 -14.10 -5.17
CA ARG A 215 14.38 -13.46 -4.59
C ARG A 215 14.55 -11.95 -4.40
N TYR A 216 15.74 -11.53 -4.00
CA TYR A 216 16.05 -10.12 -3.79
C TYR A 216 16.14 -9.34 -5.11
N THR A 217 16.77 -9.91 -6.15
CA THR A 217 16.83 -9.28 -7.47
C THR A 217 15.43 -9.11 -8.07
N VAL A 218 14.61 -10.16 -8.03
CA VAL A 218 13.19 -10.07 -8.45
C VAL A 218 12.44 -9.01 -7.64
N TRP A 219 12.60 -8.97 -6.32
CA TRP A 219 11.97 -7.94 -5.49
C TRP A 219 12.45 -6.53 -5.84
N LYS A 220 13.75 -6.34 -6.07
CA LYS A 220 14.35 -5.06 -6.45
C LYS A 220 13.80 -4.58 -7.81
N ASP A 221 13.69 -5.48 -8.78
CA ASP A 221 13.13 -5.16 -10.10
C ASP A 221 11.62 -4.88 -10.00
N MET A 222 10.91 -5.60 -9.11
CA MET A 222 9.50 -5.36 -8.81
C MET A 222 9.23 -3.94 -8.28
N GLN A 223 10.20 -3.30 -7.62
CA GLN A 223 10.05 -1.89 -7.18
C GLN A 223 9.80 -0.92 -8.34
N GLN A 224 10.20 -1.26 -9.57
CA GLN A 224 9.97 -0.41 -10.76
C GLN A 224 8.49 -0.39 -11.18
N ILE A 225 7.76 -1.48 -10.94
CA ILE A 225 6.34 -1.60 -11.28
C ILE A 225 5.41 -1.39 -10.08
N ALA A 226 5.94 -1.48 -8.87
CA ALA A 226 5.24 -1.26 -7.61
C ALA A 226 5.90 -0.13 -6.80
N PRO A 227 5.90 1.11 -7.32
CA PRO A 227 6.49 2.24 -6.64
C PRO A 227 5.78 2.55 -5.32
N TYR A 228 6.55 2.75 -4.24
CA TYR A 228 6.00 3.19 -2.96
C TYR A 228 5.66 4.68 -3.02
N THR A 229 4.41 5.00 -2.71
CA THR A 229 3.96 6.39 -2.58
C THR A 229 3.72 6.68 -1.09
N PRO A 230 4.37 7.70 -0.51
CA PRO A 230 4.32 7.98 0.93
C PRO A 230 2.97 8.54 1.41
N VAL A 231 2.12 9.01 0.50
CA VAL A 231 0.79 9.56 0.81
C VAL A 231 -0.22 9.00 -0.17
N THR A 232 -1.34 8.51 0.35
CA THR A 232 -2.52 8.12 -0.42
C THR A 232 -3.65 9.08 -0.09
N LEU A 233 -4.38 9.57 -1.09
CA LEU A 233 -5.48 10.50 -0.96
C LEU A 233 -6.75 9.76 -0.53
N ASP A 234 -7.55 10.38 0.34
CA ASP A 234 -8.80 9.81 0.84
C ASP A 234 -10.03 10.29 0.04
N PRO A 235 -10.67 9.41 -0.76
CA PRO A 235 -11.87 9.75 -1.51
C PRO A 235 -13.07 10.21 -0.65
N ASN A 236 -13.11 9.83 0.63
CA ASN A 236 -14.19 10.23 1.54
C ASN A 236 -14.11 11.72 1.91
N THR A 237 -12.89 12.27 1.97
CA THR A 237 -12.65 13.69 2.25
C THR A 237 -12.70 14.57 1.01
N SER A 238 -12.48 13.98 -0.18
CA SER A 238 -12.35 14.70 -1.45
C SER A 238 -13.61 15.48 -1.82
N CYS A 239 -13.44 16.76 -2.16
CA CYS A 239 -14.50 17.59 -2.74
C CYS A 239 -15.09 16.95 -4.01
N PRO A 240 -16.42 17.05 -4.24
CA PRO A 240 -17.06 16.45 -5.43
C PRO A 240 -16.61 17.05 -6.77
N SER A 241 -15.94 18.21 -6.75
CA SER A 241 -15.37 18.84 -7.94
C SER A 241 -13.96 18.32 -8.28
N LEU A 242 -13.40 17.41 -7.48
CA LEU A 242 -12.07 16.84 -7.70
C LEU A 242 -12.16 15.42 -8.27
N ASP A 243 -11.26 15.14 -9.21
CA ASP A 243 -11.01 13.80 -9.73
C ASP A 243 -9.72 13.25 -9.11
N LEU A 244 -9.79 12.03 -8.57
CA LEU A 244 -8.64 11.31 -8.03
C LEU A 244 -8.17 10.25 -9.04
N SER A 245 -6.84 10.07 -9.15
CA SER A 245 -6.25 8.98 -9.94
C SER A 245 -6.60 7.60 -9.34
N PRO A 246 -6.59 6.51 -10.13
CA PRO A 246 -6.82 5.15 -9.62
C PRO A 246 -5.88 4.71 -8.48
N GLY A 247 -4.61 5.13 -8.52
CA GLY A 247 -3.63 4.86 -7.46
C GLY A 247 -3.73 5.79 -6.25
N LEU A 248 -4.75 6.66 -6.21
CA LEU A 248 -5.02 7.62 -5.15
C LEU A 248 -3.79 8.45 -4.74
N ASN A 249 -2.91 8.79 -5.69
CA ASN A 249 -1.74 9.62 -5.42
C ASN A 249 -1.80 10.97 -6.16
N SER A 250 -2.80 11.18 -7.00
CA SER A 250 -2.97 12.40 -7.77
C SER A 250 -4.39 12.94 -7.68
N VAL A 251 -4.49 14.27 -7.70
CA VAL A 251 -5.75 15.03 -7.63
C VAL A 251 -5.76 16.15 -8.65
N GLN A 252 -6.86 16.32 -9.36
CA GLN A 252 -7.07 17.44 -10.29
C GLN A 252 -8.50 17.95 -10.21
N LEU A 253 -8.73 19.16 -10.71
CA LEU A 253 -10.09 19.66 -10.85
C LEU A 253 -10.81 18.88 -11.95
N GLY A 254 -11.93 18.26 -11.62
CA GLY A 254 -12.76 17.54 -12.58
C GLY A 254 -13.44 18.49 -13.56
N LYS A 255 -13.88 17.95 -14.71
CA LYS A 255 -14.64 18.72 -15.71
C LYS A 255 -16.01 19.12 -15.19
N GLU A 256 -16.62 18.24 -14.41
CA GLU A 256 -17.95 18.39 -13.85
C GLU A 256 -17.93 18.02 -12.37
N ARG A 257 -18.80 18.66 -11.59
CA ARG A 257 -18.98 18.32 -10.19
C ARG A 257 -19.75 17.01 -10.09
N ASN A 258 -19.19 16.04 -9.37
CA ASN A 258 -19.81 14.74 -9.17
C ASN A 258 -21.00 14.84 -8.18
N GLN A 259 -22.22 14.88 -8.70
CA GLN A 259 -23.44 14.97 -7.89
C GLN A 259 -23.96 13.62 -7.39
N SER A 260 -23.39 12.49 -7.83
CA SER A 260 -23.85 11.15 -7.44
C SER A 260 -23.24 10.66 -6.13
N GLN A 261 -22.36 11.43 -5.50
CA GLN A 261 -21.80 11.06 -4.20
C GLN A 261 -22.82 11.31 -3.07
N PRO A 262 -22.99 10.36 -2.14
CA PRO A 262 -23.80 10.59 -0.95
C PRO A 262 -23.17 11.67 -0.06
N ALA A 263 -24.01 12.33 0.74
CA ALA A 263 -23.54 13.28 1.73
C ALA A 263 -22.61 12.59 2.74
N ASN A 264 -21.40 13.13 2.92
CA ASN A 264 -20.43 12.66 3.90
C ASN A 264 -19.92 13.85 4.75
N PRO A 265 -19.98 13.83 6.09
CA PRO A 265 -19.45 14.90 6.93
C PRO A 265 -17.95 15.18 6.76
N GLU A 266 -17.16 14.18 6.41
CA GLU A 266 -15.70 14.31 6.24
C GLU A 266 -15.31 15.05 4.95
N ARG A 267 -16.26 15.25 4.03
CA ARG A 267 -16.03 15.82 2.71
C ARG A 267 -15.87 17.33 2.76
N PHE A 268 -14.86 17.84 2.07
CA PHE A 268 -14.75 19.28 1.80
C PHE A 268 -15.82 19.74 0.79
N ASP A 269 -16.58 20.77 1.16
CA ASP A 269 -17.56 21.45 0.30
C ASP A 269 -17.85 22.83 0.92
N PRO A 270 -17.58 23.97 0.25
CA PRO A 270 -17.28 24.12 -1.18
C PRO A 270 -15.80 24.03 -1.57
N ASN A 271 -14.87 24.02 -0.61
CA ASN A 271 -13.43 24.08 -0.90
C ASN A 271 -12.97 22.85 -1.71
N PRO A 272 -12.20 23.02 -2.82
CA PRO A 272 -11.74 21.93 -3.66
C PRO A 272 -10.52 21.22 -3.07
N GLY A 273 -10.66 20.77 -1.82
CA GLY A 273 -9.63 20.12 -1.03
C GLY A 273 -9.83 18.60 -0.89
N VAL A 274 -8.74 17.91 -0.58
CA VAL A 274 -8.69 16.48 -0.22
C VAL A 274 -7.57 16.25 0.79
N LEU A 275 -7.77 15.30 1.70
CA LEU A 275 -6.73 14.85 2.62
C LEU A 275 -6.00 13.60 2.15
N GLY A 276 -4.82 13.38 2.71
CA GLY A 276 -4.25 12.04 2.83
C GLY A 276 -5.08 11.17 3.78
N TRP A 277 -5.06 9.86 3.54
CA TRP A 277 -5.76 8.86 4.35
C TRP A 277 -5.14 8.67 5.74
N GLU A 278 -3.80 8.75 5.81
CA GLU A 278 -3.04 8.54 7.04
C GLU A 278 -2.80 9.88 7.73
N GLY A 279 -3.16 9.93 9.02
CA GLY A 279 -2.85 11.05 9.89
C GLY A 279 -1.67 10.71 10.78
N PHE A 280 -0.81 11.70 11.03
CA PHE A 280 0.39 11.55 11.84
C PHE A 280 0.23 12.23 13.19
N SER A 281 0.61 11.54 14.27
CA SER A 281 0.60 12.09 15.64
C SER A 281 1.95 11.94 16.35
N ALA A 282 3.00 11.55 15.62
CA ALA A 282 4.37 11.41 16.08
C ALA A 282 5.29 11.18 14.87
N GLY A 283 6.58 11.42 15.04
CA GLY A 283 7.66 11.14 14.11
C GLY A 283 7.83 12.17 13.01
N ILE A 284 8.80 11.86 12.14
CA ILE A 284 9.17 12.70 11.00
C ILE A 284 8.62 12.11 9.71
N HIS A 285 7.74 12.86 9.06
CA HIS A 285 7.06 12.48 7.81
C HIS A 285 7.52 13.36 6.66
N SER A 286 7.62 12.80 5.46
CA SER A 286 8.00 13.59 4.29
C SER A 286 7.49 12.99 2.99
N TRP A 287 7.02 13.86 2.11
CA TRP A 287 6.60 13.53 0.76
C TRP A 287 6.94 14.69 -0.19
N THR A 288 7.00 14.37 -1.48
CA THR A 288 7.22 15.36 -2.53
C THR A 288 6.01 15.39 -3.43
N VAL A 289 5.53 16.60 -3.75
CA VAL A 289 4.39 16.82 -4.63
C VAL A 289 4.90 17.45 -5.92
N GLU A 290 4.58 16.83 -7.05
CA GLU A 290 4.70 17.43 -8.36
C GLU A 290 3.54 18.42 -8.53
N VAL A 291 3.89 19.70 -8.59
CA VAL A 291 2.96 20.81 -8.88
C VAL A 291 3.06 21.23 -10.36
N GLY A 292 4.13 20.83 -11.05
CA GLY A 292 4.35 21.03 -12.48
C GLY A 292 4.20 22.49 -12.90
N GLU A 293 3.39 22.73 -13.93
CA GLU A 293 3.02 24.07 -14.39
C GLU A 293 1.59 24.45 -13.96
N SER A 294 1.08 23.84 -12.88
CA SER A 294 -0.23 24.20 -12.34
C SER A 294 -0.25 25.66 -11.91
N SER A 295 -1.26 26.40 -12.35
CA SER A 295 -1.37 27.84 -12.07
C SER A 295 -2.04 28.17 -10.74
N SER A 296 -2.65 27.17 -10.08
CA SER A 296 -3.38 27.37 -8.83
C SER A 296 -3.46 26.09 -8.01
N TRP A 297 -2.85 26.09 -6.83
CA TRP A 297 -2.81 24.95 -5.91
C TRP A 297 -2.54 25.37 -4.46
N THR A 298 -2.87 24.48 -3.52
CA THR A 298 -2.48 24.55 -2.11
C THR A 298 -1.95 23.18 -1.68
N VAL A 299 -0.78 23.14 -1.02
CA VAL A 299 -0.16 21.90 -0.53
C VAL A 299 0.34 22.13 0.89
N GLY A 300 0.10 21.19 1.80
CA GLY A 300 0.58 21.26 3.16
C GLY A 300 0.04 20.16 4.06
N VAL A 301 -0.27 20.52 5.29
CA VAL A 301 -0.97 19.65 6.25
C VAL A 301 -2.14 20.38 6.88
N ALA A 302 -3.16 19.60 7.21
CA ALA A 302 -4.32 20.05 7.96
C ALA A 302 -4.46 19.24 9.25
N SER A 303 -4.99 19.87 10.29
CA SER A 303 -5.33 19.19 11.52
C SER A 303 -6.54 18.28 11.33
N GLN A 304 -6.70 17.29 12.20
CA GLN A 304 -7.85 16.37 12.17
C GLN A 304 -9.18 17.14 12.21
N SER A 305 -9.26 18.16 13.06
CA SER A 305 -10.45 18.98 13.29
C SER A 305 -10.72 20.09 12.26
N VAL A 306 -9.89 20.26 11.21
CA VAL A 306 -10.07 21.34 10.22
C VAL A 306 -11.49 21.35 9.64
N ARG A 307 -12.04 22.56 9.47
CA ARG A 307 -13.41 22.76 8.96
C ARG A 307 -13.56 22.25 7.53
N ARG A 308 -14.72 21.63 7.25
CA ARG A 308 -14.99 20.96 5.94
C ARG A 308 -16.16 21.54 5.15
N ARG A 309 -17.17 22.10 5.82
CA ARG A 309 -18.50 22.40 5.23
C ARG A 309 -18.77 23.88 4.97
N GLU A 310 -17.81 24.74 5.24
CA GLU A 310 -17.93 26.20 5.13
C GLU A 310 -16.61 26.76 4.57
N GLU A 311 -16.69 27.93 3.93
CA GLU A 311 -15.49 28.68 3.59
C GLU A 311 -14.79 29.12 4.88
N PHE A 312 -13.49 28.86 4.97
CA PHE A 312 -12.68 29.28 6.10
C PHE A 312 -11.39 29.92 5.58
N GLU A 313 -10.81 30.82 6.38
CA GLU A 313 -9.50 31.35 6.07
C GLU A 313 -8.46 30.24 6.26
N ALA A 314 -7.86 29.81 5.16
CA ALA A 314 -6.79 28.84 5.18
C ALA A 314 -5.57 29.40 5.93
N CYS A 315 -5.42 29.04 7.21
CA CYS A 315 -4.32 29.46 8.07
C CYS A 315 -4.07 28.52 9.28
N PRO A 316 -2.93 28.65 9.99
CA PRO A 316 -2.61 27.85 11.17
C PRO A 316 -3.66 27.83 12.27
N ASP A 317 -4.32 28.96 12.53
CA ASP A 317 -5.32 29.08 13.61
C ASP A 317 -6.61 28.29 13.28
N GLU A 318 -6.89 28.07 12.00
CA GLU A 318 -7.95 27.19 11.50
C GLU A 318 -7.44 25.76 11.21
N GLY A 319 -6.24 25.42 11.68
CA GLY A 319 -5.66 24.09 11.59
C GLY A 319 -5.03 23.76 10.23
N LEU A 320 -4.57 24.76 9.46
CA LEU A 320 -3.95 24.54 8.15
C LEU A 320 -2.55 25.17 8.03
N TRP A 321 -1.54 24.34 7.79
CA TRP A 321 -0.16 24.77 7.54
C TRP A 321 0.22 24.42 6.10
N ALA A 322 0.13 25.40 5.21
CA ALA A 322 0.25 25.15 3.77
C ALA A 322 0.96 26.28 3.01
N LEU A 323 1.50 25.90 1.85
CA LEU A 323 1.89 26.81 0.78
C LEU A 323 0.84 26.82 -0.32
N SER A 324 0.62 27.98 -0.93
CA SER A 324 -0.28 28.12 -2.05
C SER A 324 0.34 28.95 -3.17
N LEU A 325 0.07 28.52 -4.41
CA LEU A 325 0.23 29.35 -5.59
C LEU A 325 -1.16 29.79 -6.03
N ARG A 326 -1.43 31.10 -6.03
CA ARG A 326 -2.65 31.70 -6.63
C ARG A 326 -2.31 33.07 -7.20
N ASP A 327 -3.00 33.46 -8.27
CA ASP A 327 -2.80 34.77 -8.92
C ASP A 327 -1.32 35.04 -9.28
N ARG A 328 -0.59 33.98 -9.66
CA ARG A 328 0.87 34.03 -9.91
C ARG A 328 1.66 34.59 -8.72
N LYS A 329 1.24 34.28 -7.50
CA LYS A 329 1.96 34.62 -6.26
C LYS A 329 2.05 33.39 -5.38
N PHE A 330 3.26 33.06 -4.98
CA PHE A 330 3.52 32.06 -3.95
C PHE A 330 3.29 32.69 -2.58
N ARG A 331 2.54 32.02 -1.72
CA ARG A 331 2.22 32.49 -0.38
C ARG A 331 2.31 31.34 0.61
N ALA A 332 2.94 31.60 1.75
CA ALA A 332 2.70 30.82 2.95
C ALA A 332 1.40 31.32 3.60
N MET A 333 0.57 30.38 4.01
CA MET A 333 -0.79 30.62 4.49
C MET A 333 -0.81 31.09 5.96
N THR A 334 0.07 32.02 6.32
CA THR A 334 0.09 32.69 7.64
C THR A 334 -0.96 33.80 7.74
N VAL A 335 -1.17 34.34 8.94
CA VAL A 335 -1.99 35.54 9.17
C VAL A 335 -1.09 36.68 9.68
N PRO A 336 -0.91 37.78 8.91
CA PRO A 336 -1.28 37.94 7.51
C PRO A 336 -0.43 37.04 6.57
N ARG A 337 -0.95 36.76 5.37
CA ARG A 337 -0.29 35.87 4.40
C ARG A 337 1.11 36.36 4.03
N THR A 338 2.11 35.51 4.22
CA THR A 338 3.51 35.81 3.86
C THR A 338 3.75 35.48 2.39
N ALA A 339 4.08 36.49 1.59
CA ALA A 339 4.44 36.30 0.18
C ALA A 339 5.86 35.71 0.07
N LEU A 340 6.03 34.72 -0.82
CA LEU A 340 7.33 34.14 -1.12
C LEU A 340 7.85 34.73 -2.43
N ASN A 341 9.03 35.36 -2.37
CA ASN A 341 9.70 35.94 -3.53
C ASN A 341 10.52 34.88 -4.26
N LEU A 342 9.85 34.02 -5.02
CA LEU A 342 10.48 33.03 -5.88
C LEU A 342 10.77 33.63 -7.26
N ASP A 343 11.92 33.26 -7.83
CA ASP A 343 12.31 33.69 -9.16
C ASP A 343 11.49 32.95 -10.23
N TRP A 344 10.63 33.68 -10.94
CA TRP A 344 9.80 33.16 -12.02
C TRP A 344 10.57 32.68 -13.25
N SER A 345 11.83 33.08 -13.41
CA SER A 345 12.70 32.53 -14.45
C SER A 345 13.01 31.05 -14.23
N GLN A 346 12.83 30.56 -12.99
CA GLN A 346 13.02 29.17 -12.58
C GLN A 346 11.77 28.66 -11.87
N PRO A 347 10.74 28.22 -12.61
CA PRO A 347 9.46 27.84 -12.04
C PRO A 347 9.58 26.65 -11.06
N LEU A 348 8.88 26.76 -9.93
CA LEU A 348 8.80 25.71 -8.93
C LEU A 348 7.89 24.58 -9.44
N HIS A 349 8.48 23.45 -9.82
CA HIS A 349 7.75 22.28 -10.30
C HIS A 349 7.44 21.24 -9.21
N ARG A 350 8.18 21.29 -8.10
CA ARG A 350 8.03 20.34 -7.00
C ARG A 350 8.10 21.03 -5.65
N VAL A 351 7.32 20.52 -4.71
CA VAL A 351 7.35 20.95 -3.32
C VAL A 351 7.59 19.73 -2.45
N LYS A 352 8.69 19.73 -1.69
CA LYS A 352 8.91 18.75 -0.63
C LYS A 352 8.30 19.29 0.65
N VAL A 353 7.51 18.47 1.32
CA VAL A 353 6.95 18.74 2.64
C VAL A 353 7.65 17.82 3.64
N VAL A 354 8.07 18.39 4.76
CA VAL A 354 8.62 17.66 5.91
C VAL A 354 7.83 18.08 7.15
N VAL A 355 7.34 17.11 7.89
CA VAL A 355 6.64 17.33 9.15
C VAL A 355 7.48 16.69 10.24
N ASP A 356 7.94 17.49 11.19
CA ASP A 356 8.53 17.02 12.44
C ASP A 356 7.49 17.27 13.53
N TRP A 357 6.78 16.21 13.92
CA TRP A 357 5.67 16.34 14.84
C TRP A 357 6.15 16.70 16.25
N GLU A 358 7.25 16.12 16.71
CA GLU A 358 7.86 16.37 18.02
C GLU A 358 8.41 17.80 18.16
N GLU A 359 9.13 18.30 17.16
CA GLU A 359 9.65 19.67 17.14
C GLU A 359 8.60 20.71 16.74
N GLY A 360 7.42 20.26 16.32
CA GLY A 360 6.33 21.15 15.94
C GLY A 360 6.59 21.90 14.64
N LYS A 361 7.26 21.29 13.66
CA LYS A 361 7.66 21.96 12.41
C LYS A 361 6.98 21.38 11.17
N VAL A 362 6.55 22.27 10.29
CA VAL A 362 6.17 21.94 8.90
C VAL A 362 7.04 22.75 7.96
N GLU A 363 7.94 22.06 7.28
CA GLU A 363 8.94 22.65 6.40
C GLU A 363 8.61 22.38 4.94
N PHE A 364 8.80 23.39 4.11
CA PHE A 364 8.62 23.34 2.68
C PHE A 364 9.93 23.69 1.99
N SER A 365 10.34 22.89 1.01
CA SER A 365 11.54 23.15 0.21
C SER A 365 11.36 22.79 -1.25
N ASP A 366 12.19 23.36 -2.11
CA ASP A 366 12.38 22.90 -3.48
C ASP A 366 13.38 21.73 -3.47
N PRO A 367 12.95 20.49 -3.75
CA PRO A 367 13.83 19.32 -3.70
C PRO A 367 14.86 19.25 -4.84
N VAL A 368 14.70 20.04 -5.90
CA VAL A 368 15.65 20.08 -7.03
C VAL A 368 16.83 20.98 -6.72
N ARG A 369 16.55 22.10 -6.05
CA ARG A 369 17.55 23.12 -5.69
C ARG A 369 18.07 22.97 -4.26
N ASP A 370 17.41 22.14 -3.47
CA ASP A 370 17.61 22.01 -2.02
C ASP A 370 17.46 23.35 -1.28
N THR A 371 16.57 24.22 -1.78
CA THR A 371 16.34 25.54 -1.20
C THR A 371 15.10 25.53 -0.30
N PRO A 372 15.21 25.97 0.96
CA PRO A 372 14.05 26.12 1.83
C PRO A 372 13.12 27.21 1.28
N LEU A 373 11.82 26.94 1.30
CA LEU A 373 10.77 27.86 0.86
C LEU A 373 10.11 28.55 2.05
N PHE A 374 9.70 27.78 3.05
CA PHE A 374 9.05 28.29 4.26
C PHE A 374 9.00 27.23 5.36
N THR A 375 8.96 27.67 6.62
CA THR A 375 8.79 26.80 7.79
C THR A 375 7.73 27.36 8.72
N PHE A 376 6.73 26.55 9.05
CA PHE A 376 5.83 26.83 10.17
C PHE A 376 6.38 26.18 11.44
N THR A 377 6.20 26.86 12.58
CA THR A 377 6.47 26.31 13.90
C THR A 377 5.20 26.42 14.72
N HIS A 378 4.71 25.30 15.25
CA HIS A 378 3.47 25.21 15.99
C HIS A 378 3.47 24.01 16.92
N ARG A 379 2.79 24.11 18.07
CA ARG A 379 2.64 23.00 19.00
C ARG A 379 1.42 22.17 18.62
N PHE A 380 1.61 21.06 17.92
CA PHE A 380 0.50 20.19 17.51
C PHE A 380 -0.09 19.43 18.71
N THR A 381 -1.42 19.38 18.77
CA THR A 381 -2.18 18.67 19.81
C THR A 381 -3.03 17.52 19.27
N GLU A 382 -3.20 17.45 17.96
CA GLU A 382 -3.99 16.44 17.27
C GLU A 382 -3.23 15.89 16.06
N ALA A 383 -3.81 14.88 15.40
CA ALA A 383 -3.23 14.29 14.20
C ALA A 383 -3.21 15.30 13.04
N LEU A 384 -2.12 15.27 12.26
CA LEU A 384 -1.95 16.04 11.04
C LEU A 384 -2.12 15.14 9.82
N TYR A 385 -2.89 15.60 8.84
CA TYR A 385 -3.13 14.90 7.59
C TYR A 385 -2.51 15.71 6.45
N PRO A 386 -1.84 15.07 5.47
CA PRO A 386 -1.47 15.73 4.22
C PRO A 386 -2.69 16.41 3.60
N TYR A 387 -2.54 17.65 3.14
CA TYR A 387 -3.61 18.45 2.54
C TYR A 387 -3.23 18.87 1.13
N PHE A 388 -4.18 18.70 0.21
CA PHE A 388 -4.04 19.06 -1.19
C PHE A 388 -5.28 19.79 -1.69
N GLU A 389 -5.05 20.82 -2.47
CA GLU A 389 -6.10 21.57 -3.14
C GLU A 389 -5.65 21.90 -4.56
N SER A 390 -6.48 21.58 -5.56
CA SER A 390 -6.20 21.92 -6.96
C SER A 390 -7.43 22.56 -7.58
N THR A 391 -7.24 23.73 -8.17
CA THR A 391 -8.28 24.39 -8.97
C THR A 391 -7.94 24.37 -10.46
N CYS A 392 -6.98 23.54 -10.88
CA CYS A 392 -6.52 23.44 -12.26
C CYS A 392 -7.04 22.15 -12.91
N PRO A 393 -7.74 22.21 -14.07
CA PRO A 393 -8.36 21.04 -14.69
C PRO A 393 -7.44 20.19 -15.58
N LYS A 394 -6.26 20.70 -15.95
CA LYS A 394 -5.31 19.99 -16.85
C LYS A 394 -3.97 19.64 -16.20
N ARG A 395 -3.72 20.16 -15.00
CA ARG A 395 -2.41 20.07 -14.31
C ARG A 395 -2.67 19.87 -12.83
N GLY A 396 -3.04 18.62 -12.50
CA GLY A 396 -3.27 18.18 -11.14
C GLY A 396 -2.00 18.17 -10.29
N LEU A 397 -2.18 17.85 -9.02
CA LEU A 397 -1.11 17.58 -8.08
C LEU A 397 -0.88 16.07 -8.02
N THR A 398 0.39 15.66 -8.01
CA THR A 398 0.75 14.23 -7.89
C THR A 398 1.79 14.05 -6.81
N VAL A 399 1.51 13.19 -5.83
CA VAL A 399 2.50 12.73 -4.86
C VAL A 399 3.47 11.81 -5.58
N LEU A 400 4.75 12.17 -5.55
CA LEU A 400 5.80 11.42 -6.22
C LEU A 400 6.19 10.17 -5.41
N PRO A 401 6.44 9.04 -6.10
CA PRO A 401 7.02 7.86 -5.46
C PRO A 401 8.36 8.13 -4.78
N GLN A 402 8.63 7.37 -3.73
CA GLN A 402 9.93 7.33 -3.06
C GLN A 402 10.61 5.99 -3.28
N ARG A 403 11.94 6.02 -3.41
CA ARG A 403 12.74 4.78 -3.41
C ARG A 403 12.78 4.22 -2.01
N VAL A 404 12.45 2.93 -1.88
CA VAL A 404 12.60 2.18 -0.63
C VAL A 404 13.96 1.50 -0.65
N CYS A 405 14.86 1.98 0.20
CA CYS A 405 16.17 1.37 0.43
C CYS A 405 16.09 0.52 1.70
N LEU A 406 16.73 -0.66 1.69
CA LEU A 406 16.94 -1.46 2.90
C LEU A 406 18.20 -0.95 3.60
N GLY A 407 18.04 -0.35 4.77
CA GLY A 407 19.15 -0.02 5.66
C GLY A 407 19.62 -1.28 6.37
N MET A 408 20.88 -1.66 6.19
CA MET A 408 21.52 -2.61 7.09
C MET A 408 21.97 -1.83 8.33
N ASN A 409 21.19 -1.90 9.41
CA ASN A 409 21.70 -1.50 10.72
C ASN A 409 22.74 -2.55 11.10
N GLN A 410 24.03 -2.21 10.93
CA GLN A 410 25.09 -3.01 11.51
C GLN A 410 25.01 -2.78 13.02
N ASP A 411 24.53 -3.80 13.74
CA ASP A 411 24.78 -3.86 15.18
C ASP A 411 26.30 -3.76 15.38
N PRO A 412 26.80 -2.92 16.31
CA PRO A 412 28.22 -2.85 16.57
C PRO A 412 28.72 -4.25 16.94
N ILE A 413 29.62 -4.79 16.12
CA ILE A 413 30.34 -6.04 16.39
C ILE A 413 30.91 -5.90 17.80
N PRO A 414 30.57 -6.77 18.76
CA PRO A 414 31.18 -6.74 20.07
C PRO A 414 32.69 -6.84 19.89
N ALA A 415 33.43 -5.86 20.39
CA ALA A 415 34.87 -5.90 20.40
C ALA A 415 35.29 -7.24 21.04
N ALA A 416 35.94 -8.09 20.25
CA ALA A 416 36.55 -9.30 20.78
C ALA A 416 37.54 -8.87 21.86
N ASP A 417 37.38 -9.49 23.03
CA ASP A 417 38.26 -9.36 24.18
C ASP A 417 39.71 -9.58 23.75
N ASP A 418 40.55 -8.57 24.00
CA ASP A 418 41.98 -8.58 23.73
C ASP A 418 42.67 -9.40 24.82
N GLY A 419 42.85 -10.68 24.55
CA GLY A 419 43.44 -11.63 25.48
C GLY A 419 44.09 -12.81 24.76
N ASP A 420 45.10 -12.56 23.94
CA ASP A 420 46.38 -13.26 24.09
C ASP A 420 47.46 -12.74 23.14
N ARG A 421 48.47 -12.12 23.76
CA ARG A 421 49.78 -11.84 23.15
C ARG A 421 50.59 -13.14 23.13
N ILE A 422 50.84 -13.68 21.95
CA ILE A 422 52.10 -14.41 21.70
C ILE A 422 52.89 -13.68 20.63
N LEU A 423 54.01 -13.14 21.08
CA LEU A 423 55.09 -12.54 20.31
C LEU A 423 55.72 -13.56 19.36
N CYS A 424 55.93 -13.15 18.10
CA CYS A 424 57.22 -13.35 17.42
C CYS A 424 57.42 -12.23 16.40
N ARG A 425 58.59 -11.58 16.51
CA ARG A 425 59.01 -10.35 15.84
C ARG A 425 60.13 -10.69 14.84
N GLY A 426 60.02 -10.14 13.63
CA GLY A 426 61.14 -9.89 12.69
C GLY A 426 61.65 -11.12 11.92
N SER A 427 62.19 -11.02 10.72
CA SER A 427 62.44 -9.89 9.82
C SER A 427 62.62 -10.44 8.39
N SER A 428 62.46 -9.52 7.45
CA SER A 428 62.80 -9.52 6.02
C SER A 428 64.03 -10.30 5.53
N GLU A 429 63.97 -10.58 4.21
CA GLU A 429 65.02 -10.88 3.19
C GLU A 429 64.77 -12.27 2.59
N GLY A 430 64.76 -12.54 1.29
CA GLY A 430 65.17 -11.87 0.06
C GLY A 430 65.48 -13.00 -0.96
N GLY A 431 65.35 -12.76 -2.26
CA GLY A 431 66.09 -13.53 -3.29
C GLY A 431 65.43 -14.75 -3.95
N GLN A 432 64.97 -14.50 -5.18
CA GLN A 432 65.11 -15.25 -6.44
C GLN A 432 65.66 -16.70 -6.52
N ASP A 433 65.08 -17.40 -7.51
CA ASP A 433 65.69 -18.29 -8.51
C ASP A 433 65.94 -19.80 -8.26
N THR A 434 65.13 -20.57 -9.00
CA THR A 434 65.46 -21.68 -9.92
C THR A 434 66.18 -22.96 -9.45
N THR A 435 65.57 -24.05 -9.93
CA THR A 435 66.16 -25.31 -10.46
C THR A 435 66.46 -26.49 -9.52
N THR A 436 65.86 -27.62 -9.94
CA THR A 436 66.38 -29.01 -9.98
C THR A 436 66.60 -29.80 -8.68
N GLY A 437 66.04 -31.01 -8.65
CA GLY A 437 66.65 -32.16 -7.99
C GLY A 437 65.70 -33.06 -7.19
N SER A 438 65.07 -34.03 -7.86
CA SER A 438 64.79 -35.34 -7.23
C SER A 438 66.13 -36.07 -7.01
N PRO A 439 66.28 -36.98 -6.02
CA PRO A 439 65.74 -38.33 -6.18
C PRO A 439 65.22 -39.03 -4.91
N ASN A 440 64.26 -39.93 -5.16
CA ASN A 440 63.86 -41.15 -4.43
C ASN A 440 64.49 -41.49 -3.07
N LYS A 441 63.62 -41.81 -2.10
CA LYS A 441 63.66 -43.12 -1.41
C LYS A 441 62.31 -43.47 -0.75
N THR A 442 61.89 -44.69 -1.06
CA THR A 442 60.83 -45.51 -0.50
C THR A 442 60.97 -45.67 1.03
N VAL A 443 59.87 -45.75 1.78
CA VAL A 443 59.53 -46.84 2.72
C VAL A 443 58.13 -46.60 3.34
N SER A 444 57.38 -47.68 3.25
CA SER A 444 56.15 -48.18 3.88
C SER A 444 55.49 -47.52 5.11
N GLU A 445 54.17 -47.75 5.13
CA GLU A 445 53.36 -48.24 6.26
C GLU A 445 52.84 -47.23 7.31
N LYS A 446 51.52 -46.93 7.28
CA LYS A 446 50.48 -47.72 7.96
C LYS A 446 49.07 -47.13 7.81
N ILE A 447 48.15 -48.05 7.59
CA ILE A 447 46.68 -47.93 7.60
C ILE A 447 46.19 -48.06 9.06
N PRO A 448 45.04 -47.46 9.42
CA PRO A 448 43.90 -48.27 9.92
C PRO A 448 42.61 -47.87 9.15
N THR A 449 42.01 -48.74 8.33
CA THR A 449 41.04 -49.82 8.62
C THR A 449 39.78 -49.35 9.35
N THR A 450 38.75 -49.10 8.53
CA THR A 450 37.38 -49.63 8.59
C THR A 450 36.64 -49.65 9.93
N ASP A 451 35.50 -48.96 9.96
CA ASP A 451 34.24 -49.56 10.42
C ASP A 451 33.13 -49.35 9.39
N GLN A 452 32.51 -50.47 9.01
CA GLN A 452 31.33 -50.56 8.15
C GLN A 452 30.09 -50.59 9.04
N ILE A 453 29.00 -49.89 8.65
CA ILE A 453 27.64 -50.41 8.86
C ILE A 453 26.81 -50.21 7.58
N GLN A 454 26.68 -51.33 6.88
CA GLN A 454 25.60 -51.89 6.06
C GLN A 454 24.52 -51.00 5.40
N LEU A 455 24.45 -51.25 4.08
CA LEU A 455 23.37 -51.04 3.14
C LEU A 455 22.05 -51.75 3.53
N ARG A 456 20.94 -51.14 3.14
CA ARG A 456 19.80 -51.87 2.57
C ARG A 456 19.28 -51.13 1.35
N GLU A 457 19.48 -51.74 0.19
CA GLU A 457 18.75 -51.47 -1.05
C GLU A 457 17.38 -52.16 -0.97
N ASP A 458 16.36 -51.55 -1.58
CA ASP A 458 15.37 -52.32 -2.32
C ASP A 458 15.02 -51.63 -3.64
N ARG A 459 15.07 -52.44 -4.68
CA ARG A 459 14.90 -52.17 -6.11
C ARG A 459 13.46 -51.76 -6.45
N SER A 460 13.30 -50.73 -7.29
CA SER A 460 12.89 -50.79 -8.71
C SER A 460 11.55 -51.45 -8.99
N LEU A 461 10.64 -50.71 -9.63
CA LEU A 461 10.07 -51.12 -10.91
C LEU A 461 9.67 -49.89 -11.73
N ASP A 462 10.16 -49.91 -12.96
CA ASP A 462 10.01 -48.99 -14.08
C ASP A 462 8.65 -49.19 -14.79
N LYS A 463 8.10 -48.12 -15.39
CA LYS A 463 7.45 -48.12 -16.71
C LYS A 463 6.82 -46.76 -17.07
N THR A 464 7.51 -46.12 -18.00
CA THR A 464 7.05 -45.24 -19.09
C THR A 464 5.56 -45.28 -19.49
N LEU A 465 4.99 -44.10 -19.81
CA LEU A 465 4.35 -43.74 -21.10
C LEU A 465 3.61 -42.38 -21.00
N ASN A 466 4.06 -41.39 -21.77
CA ASN A 466 3.23 -40.33 -22.38
C ASN A 466 2.85 -40.83 -23.80
N PRO A 467 1.80 -40.35 -24.52
CA PRO A 467 1.47 -38.92 -24.69
C PRO A 467 -0.02 -38.54 -24.98
N SER A 468 -0.28 -37.24 -25.22
CA SER A 468 -1.33 -36.67 -26.12
C SER A 468 -2.80 -36.76 -25.62
N SER A 469 -3.76 -35.85 -25.81
CA SER A 469 -3.96 -34.62 -26.60
C SER A 469 -5.36 -34.03 -26.25
N ASP A 470 -5.53 -32.74 -26.54
CA ASP A 470 -6.72 -32.09 -27.11
C ASP A 470 -8.05 -31.87 -26.33
N GLN A 471 -8.40 -30.57 -26.36
CA GLN A 471 -9.71 -29.97 -26.70
C GLN A 471 -10.94 -30.19 -25.79
N THR A 472 -11.54 -29.08 -25.34
CA THR A 472 -12.81 -28.53 -25.91
C THR A 472 -13.62 -27.72 -24.86
N MET A 473 -13.73 -26.42 -25.14
CA MET A 473 -14.92 -25.54 -25.07
C MET A 473 -16.13 -25.85 -24.16
N ALA A 474 -16.45 -24.82 -23.35
CA ALA A 474 -17.71 -24.07 -23.34
C ALA A 474 -19.03 -24.64 -22.73
N ARG A 475 -19.57 -23.80 -21.83
CA ARG A 475 -21.00 -23.46 -21.56
C ARG A 475 -21.91 -24.52 -20.91
N LEU A 476 -22.54 -24.09 -19.80
CA LEU A 476 -23.99 -24.07 -19.50
C LEU A 476 -24.14 -23.55 -18.05
N SER A 477 -24.61 -22.31 -17.84
CA SER A 477 -26.00 -21.89 -17.64
C SER A 477 -26.53 -22.06 -16.20
N SER A 478 -26.97 -20.93 -15.66
CA SER A 478 -28.21 -20.73 -14.88
C SER A 478 -28.59 -21.80 -13.83
N GLY A 479 -28.39 -21.44 -12.55
CA GLY A 479 -29.09 -22.05 -11.43
C GLY A 479 -29.57 -20.99 -10.43
N LYS A 480 -30.85 -20.61 -10.51
CA LYS A 480 -31.58 -19.93 -9.42
C LYS A 480 -31.77 -20.94 -8.29
N GLY A 481 -31.46 -20.56 -7.04
CA GLY A 481 -31.74 -21.42 -5.90
C GLY A 481 -31.45 -20.81 -4.52
N LYS A 482 -32.48 -20.19 -3.95
CA LYS A 482 -32.89 -20.22 -2.54
C LYS A 482 -31.86 -19.87 -1.44
N ILE A 483 -32.10 -18.68 -0.87
CA ILE A 483 -32.28 -18.40 0.57
C ILE A 483 -31.91 -19.56 1.51
N LEU A 484 -30.79 -19.42 2.22
CA LEU A 484 -30.62 -19.95 3.57
C LEU A 484 -30.49 -18.78 4.54
N LYS A 485 -31.40 -18.74 5.52
CA LYS A 485 -31.22 -18.03 6.77
C LYS A 485 -30.22 -18.85 7.60
N SER A 486 -29.11 -18.25 8.02
CA SER A 486 -28.40 -18.69 9.21
C SER A 486 -27.87 -17.47 9.96
N THR A 487 -28.48 -17.23 11.11
CA THR A 487 -27.84 -16.66 12.29
C THR A 487 -26.42 -17.19 12.44
N ASP A 488 -25.43 -16.31 12.45
CA ASP A 488 -24.32 -16.42 13.39
C ASP A 488 -23.62 -15.07 13.56
N ARG A 489 -23.85 -14.51 14.74
CA ARG A 489 -23.22 -13.31 15.28
C ARG A 489 -21.85 -13.73 15.77
N LYS A 490 -20.81 -13.63 14.94
CA LYS A 490 -19.41 -13.72 15.38
C LYS A 490 -18.78 -12.34 15.37
N GLN A 491 -18.44 -11.88 16.58
CA GLN A 491 -17.45 -10.85 16.82
C GLN A 491 -16.21 -11.14 15.98
N ILE A 492 -15.90 -10.27 15.03
CA ILE A 492 -14.53 -10.14 14.53
C ILE A 492 -13.96 -8.93 15.24
N SER A 493 -13.19 -9.25 16.27
CA SER A 493 -12.32 -8.35 16.99
C SER A 493 -11.40 -7.59 16.03
N ASN A 494 -11.28 -6.28 16.27
CA ASN A 494 -10.23 -5.43 15.75
C ASN A 494 -8.86 -6.10 15.91
N ILE A 495 -8.23 -6.45 14.80
CA ILE A 495 -6.77 -6.63 14.75
C ILE A 495 -6.24 -5.41 14.00
N ARG A 496 -5.99 -4.34 14.76
CA ARG A 496 -5.02 -3.32 14.36
C ARG A 496 -3.66 -4.00 14.39
N SER A 497 -3.16 -4.42 13.23
CA SER A 497 -1.74 -4.71 13.09
C SER A 497 -1.03 -3.38 12.82
N SER A 498 -0.69 -2.67 13.90
CA SER A 498 0.34 -1.65 13.87
C SER A 498 1.69 -2.36 13.68
N GLY A 499 2.02 -2.72 12.44
CA GLY A 499 3.37 -3.11 12.08
C GLY A 499 4.25 -1.88 12.05
N SER A 500 4.87 -1.54 13.18
CA SER A 500 5.94 -0.53 13.24
C SER A 500 7.17 -1.09 12.53
N TYR A 501 7.28 -0.83 11.23
CA TYR A 501 8.56 -0.95 10.53
C TYR A 501 9.28 0.39 10.65
N HIS A 502 10.39 0.42 11.40
CA HIS A 502 11.30 1.56 11.38
C HIS A 502 11.96 1.65 10.01
N ILE A 503 11.40 2.47 9.13
CA ILE A 503 12.08 2.95 7.92
C ILE A 503 13.04 4.05 8.40
N THR A 504 14.32 3.71 8.57
CA THR A 504 15.37 4.72 8.76
C THR A 504 15.49 5.53 7.46
N LYS A 505 14.99 6.77 7.50
CA LYS A 505 15.24 7.77 6.46
C LYS A 505 16.69 8.26 6.60
N ASP A 506 17.41 8.32 5.48
CA ASP A 506 18.79 8.79 5.43
C ASP A 506 18.98 10.12 6.19
N ARG A 507 19.95 10.15 7.11
CA ARG A 507 20.51 11.38 7.67
C ARG A 507 21.48 11.97 6.65
N PRO A 508 21.27 13.19 6.10
CA PRO A 508 22.36 13.92 5.48
C PRO A 508 23.33 14.39 6.57
N LEU A 509 24.58 13.95 6.49
CA LEU A 509 25.70 14.47 7.28
C LEU A 509 25.93 15.94 6.93
N VAL A 510 25.39 16.86 7.72
CA VAL A 510 25.83 18.26 7.69
C VAL A 510 27.20 18.31 8.38
N GLN A 511 28.26 18.48 7.58
CA GLN A 511 29.58 18.82 8.08
C GLN A 511 29.54 20.22 8.70
N LEU A 512 29.44 20.29 10.02
CA LEU A 512 29.77 21.48 10.80
C LEU A 512 31.28 21.75 10.69
N ARG A 513 31.66 22.69 9.82
CA ARG A 513 33.00 23.30 9.86
C ARG A 513 33.14 24.08 11.16
N ARG A 514 33.91 23.54 12.10
CA ARG A 514 34.53 24.32 13.19
C ARG A 514 35.61 25.20 12.59
N THR A 515 35.38 26.51 12.53
CA THR A 515 36.46 27.50 12.47
C THR A 515 36.73 27.98 13.88
N GLY A 516 37.87 27.54 14.44
CA GLY A 516 38.46 28.20 15.60
C GLY A 516 39.27 29.41 15.15
N SER A 517 39.16 30.52 15.87
CA SER A 517 40.29 31.41 16.09
C SER A 517 40.18 32.05 17.46
N ARG A 518 41.34 32.14 18.10
CA ARG A 518 41.64 32.50 19.48
C ARG A 518 41.87 34.02 19.60
N ASP A 519 41.64 34.49 20.83
CA ASP A 519 42.29 35.61 21.54
C ASP A 519 42.04 37.07 21.11
N GLN A 520 41.35 37.83 21.99
CA GLN A 520 41.96 38.95 22.76
C GLN A 520 41.03 39.54 23.85
N VAL A 521 41.46 39.33 25.10
CA VAL A 521 41.48 40.19 26.32
C VAL A 521 40.65 41.50 26.38
N ALA A 522 39.61 41.49 27.26
CA ALA A 522 39.24 42.39 28.41
C ALA A 522 39.20 43.95 28.29
N PRO A 523 38.60 44.72 29.25
CA PRO A 523 37.58 44.42 30.30
C PRO A 523 36.44 45.49 30.49
N LEU A 524 35.46 45.12 31.34
CA LEU A 524 34.67 45.94 32.29
C LEU A 524 33.79 47.12 31.80
N ALA A 525 32.47 47.01 32.00
CA ALA A 525 31.71 47.96 32.84
C ALA A 525 30.30 47.43 33.17
N VAL A 526 29.97 47.53 34.45
CA VAL A 526 28.67 47.34 35.10
C VAL A 526 27.75 48.51 34.74
N THR A 527 26.47 48.23 34.46
CA THR A 527 25.28 48.93 35.02
C THR A 527 23.98 48.28 34.51
N GLU A 528 23.14 47.81 35.43
CA GLU A 528 21.68 47.61 35.24
C GLU A 528 20.95 48.99 35.20
N PRO A 529 19.61 49.08 35.27
CA PRO A 529 18.67 48.92 34.17
C PRO A 529 17.80 50.19 33.98
N GLN A 530 17.07 50.27 32.87
CA GLN A 530 15.72 50.85 32.80
C GLN A 530 14.96 50.31 31.61
#